data_AF-A0A9P1CP95-F1
#
_entry.id   AF-A0A9P1CP95-F1
#
_cell.length_a   1.000
_cell.length_b   1.000
_cell.length_c   1.000
_cell.angle_alpha   90.00
_cell.angle_beta   90.00
_cell.angle_gamma   90.00
#
_symmetry.space_group_name_H-M   'P 1'
#
loop_
_entity.id
_entity.type
_entity.pdbx_description
1 polymer ?
#
loop_
_entity_poly.entity_id
_entity_poly.type
_entity_poly.pdbx_seq_one_letter_code
_entity_poly.pdbx_strand_id
1 'polypeptide(L)'
;MSDAAAPKLKNISSWKLNKAEEEQLKTRVANGEEELTVKRALQKLKAEAALSRKTAANAVAQKSARQSQGSAKAKAKAPVPSQGDSVSDAELNDATNKHYYALVQQDLATIFEHFGPQLATEFCLPIGCGQESGVQDVYDRQKGITSLKQHSVYRCSVSAFWINALSSATPGVPMSRKRVEDLSAFHFPGAQPKFMTDRMIEIACSEADLTDEPRNLQMISPEELLHSLLHACASAIKLSSALDSAVWAELRSKWKSVLLSVPASFNEIQQSDLWKTAWNKRQAVVQQHESLSRTALQSAMEVAQLKALIESGSSSKLTPSQLSSALLAAGLQQVVSGSAKAKKDDEECGTLSANFISSALSVQRVVLSSPRCVELLLDMEASFGTQSPFHMMSKLACLATKPTSAKTREWVLSCVHDFVMHGDMSPSEITKGSLMGTKHHVGIIQLCECKLKVSGLQYREGWKSEPALMNFIGIESAC
;
A
#
# COMPACT_ATOMS: atom_id res chain seq x y z
N MET A 1 -40.78 7.64 2.33
CA MET A 1 -39.62 7.70 3.26
C MET A 1 -40.09 7.21 4.61
N SER A 2 -39.87 5.94 4.94
CA SER A 2 -40.10 5.42 6.29
C SER A 2 -38.78 5.50 7.06
N ASP A 3 -38.75 6.36 8.07
CA ASP A 3 -37.63 6.52 9.00
C ASP A 3 -37.41 5.21 9.78
N ALA A 4 -36.49 4.37 9.30
CA ALA A 4 -35.99 3.26 10.08
C ALA A 4 -35.11 3.84 11.20
N ALA A 5 -35.67 3.93 12.41
CA ALA A 5 -35.00 4.46 13.59
C ALA A 5 -33.57 3.91 13.71
N ALA A 6 -32.59 4.82 13.72
CA ALA A 6 -31.19 4.46 13.86
C ALA A 6 -31.00 3.58 15.11
N PRO A 7 -30.27 2.45 15.01
CA PRO A 7 -30.09 1.53 16.13
C PRO A 7 -29.46 2.27 17.33
N LYS A 8 -30.21 2.35 18.44
CA LYS A 8 -29.76 3.04 19.66
C LYS A 8 -28.50 2.36 20.21
N LEU A 9 -27.39 3.10 20.24
CA LEU A 9 -26.13 2.68 20.85
C LEU A 9 -26.35 2.50 22.36
N LYS A 10 -26.19 1.27 22.85
CA LYS A 10 -26.26 0.96 24.28
C LYS A 10 -24.85 0.93 24.88
N ASN A 11 -24.72 1.30 26.15
CA ASN A 11 -23.52 1.15 26.97
C ASN A 11 -22.26 1.87 26.43
N ILE A 12 -22.37 3.12 25.96
CA ILE A 12 -21.24 3.90 25.44
C ILE A 12 -20.07 3.96 26.44
N SER A 13 -20.35 4.15 27.73
CA SER A 13 -19.33 4.23 28.79
C SER A 13 -18.51 2.95 28.99
N SER A 14 -19.00 1.79 28.51
CA SER A 14 -18.31 0.49 28.65
C SER A 14 -17.21 0.28 27.60
N TRP A 15 -17.13 1.12 26.57
CA TRP A 15 -16.12 1.03 25.53
C TRP A 15 -14.79 1.57 26.06
N LYS A 16 -13.83 0.68 26.35
CA LYS A 16 -12.48 1.08 26.73
C LYS A 16 -11.76 1.71 25.53
N LEU A 17 -11.10 2.83 25.77
CA LEU A 17 -10.23 3.45 24.76
C LEU A 17 -8.98 2.57 24.56
N ASN A 18 -8.44 2.57 23.35
CA ASN A 18 -7.14 1.97 23.05
C ASN A 18 -6.03 3.02 23.22
N LYS A 19 -4.76 2.60 23.13
CA LYS A 19 -3.60 3.50 23.33
C LYS A 19 -3.62 4.75 22.43
N ALA A 20 -4.08 4.63 21.18
CA ALA A 20 -4.15 5.76 20.25
C ALA A 20 -5.28 6.73 20.60
N GLU A 21 -6.45 6.19 20.97
CA GLU A 21 -7.60 6.98 21.43
C GLU A 21 -7.32 7.65 22.78
N GLU A 22 -6.54 7.00 23.66
CA GLU A 22 -6.04 7.58 24.91
C GLU A 22 -5.08 8.75 24.64
N GLU A 23 -4.19 8.62 23.66
CA GLU A 23 -3.30 9.71 23.27
C GLU A 23 -4.09 10.88 22.66
N GLN A 24 -5.07 10.58 21.81
CA GLN A 24 -5.99 11.59 21.27
C GLN A 24 -6.78 12.31 22.37
N LEU A 25 -7.26 11.58 23.38
CA LEU A 25 -7.90 12.17 24.55
C LEU A 25 -6.96 13.15 25.25
N LYS A 26 -5.71 12.74 25.53
CA LYS A 26 -4.72 13.62 26.17
C LYS A 26 -4.46 14.88 25.35
N THR A 27 -4.28 14.76 24.03
CA THR A 27 -4.03 15.91 23.16
C THR A 27 -5.20 16.90 23.17
N ARG A 28 -6.44 16.40 23.09
CA ARG A 28 -7.64 17.27 23.10
C ARG A 28 -7.87 17.93 24.44
N VAL A 29 -7.63 17.20 25.54
CA VAL A 29 -7.67 17.77 26.90
C VAL A 29 -6.59 18.83 27.08
N ALA A 30 -5.38 18.60 26.56
CA ALA A 30 -4.31 19.60 26.56
C ALA A 30 -4.67 20.86 25.74
N ASN A 31 -5.50 20.71 24.70
CA ASN A 31 -6.04 21.82 23.91
C ASN A 31 -7.24 22.53 24.57
N GLY A 32 -7.57 22.21 25.83
CA GLY A 32 -8.60 22.90 26.61
C GLY A 32 -10.00 22.30 26.54
N GLU A 33 -10.17 21.13 25.93
CA GLU A 33 -11.47 20.44 25.91
C GLU A 33 -11.73 19.65 27.21
N GLU A 34 -13.01 19.53 27.60
CA GLU A 34 -13.42 18.86 28.83
C GLU A 34 -13.26 17.32 28.73
N GLU A 35 -12.51 16.71 29.65
CA GLU A 35 -12.09 15.31 29.57
C GLU A 35 -13.26 14.33 29.44
N LEU A 36 -14.33 14.49 30.23
CA LEU A 36 -15.47 13.57 30.18
C LEU A 36 -16.21 13.67 28.85
N THR A 37 -16.37 14.88 28.32
CA THR A 37 -16.99 15.14 27.01
C THR A 37 -16.18 14.51 25.89
N VAL A 38 -14.87 14.74 25.84
CA VAL A 38 -13.99 14.15 24.82
C VAL A 38 -13.98 12.63 24.92
N LYS A 39 -13.82 12.10 26.14
CA LYS A 39 -13.84 10.64 26.38
C LYS A 39 -15.15 10.02 25.92
N ARG A 40 -16.29 10.62 26.27
CA ARG A 40 -17.62 10.13 25.85
C ARG A 40 -17.81 10.24 24.34
N ALA A 41 -17.28 11.28 23.69
CA ALA A 41 -17.30 11.43 22.24
C ALA A 41 -16.48 10.33 21.55
N LEU A 42 -15.26 10.06 22.02
CA LEU A 42 -14.40 8.98 21.50
C LEU A 42 -15.04 7.60 21.70
N GLN A 43 -15.63 7.35 22.87
CA GLN A 43 -16.36 6.12 23.15
C GLN A 43 -17.59 5.95 22.23
N LYS A 44 -18.33 7.03 21.97
CA LYS A 44 -19.47 7.03 21.06
C LYS A 44 -19.03 6.71 19.63
N LEU A 45 -17.98 7.37 19.15
CA LEU A 45 -17.40 7.14 17.82
C LEU A 45 -16.94 5.69 17.66
N LYS A 46 -16.28 5.13 18.69
CA LYS A 46 -15.87 3.73 18.71
C LYS A 46 -17.05 2.75 18.65
N ALA A 47 -18.11 3.03 19.41
CA ALA A 47 -19.32 2.23 19.42
C ALA A 47 -20.05 2.28 18.07
N GLU A 48 -20.15 3.46 17.45
CA GLU A 48 -20.71 3.67 16.11
C GLU A 48 -19.93 2.90 15.03
N ALA A 49 -18.60 2.98 15.08
CA ALA A 49 -17.73 2.25 14.17
C ALA A 49 -17.89 0.73 14.34
N ALA A 50 -18.01 0.24 15.59
CA ALA A 50 -18.22 -1.18 15.86
C ALA A 50 -19.58 -1.69 15.38
N LEU A 51 -20.64 -0.91 15.59
CA LEU A 51 -21.98 -1.23 15.10
C LEU A 51 -22.00 -1.26 13.57
N SER A 52 -21.38 -0.27 12.92
CA SER A 52 -21.25 -0.20 11.47
C SER A 52 -20.51 -1.41 10.90
N ARG A 53 -19.40 -1.83 11.53
CA ARG A 53 -18.69 -3.06 11.15
C ARG A 53 -19.57 -4.31 11.30
N LYS A 54 -20.36 -4.41 12.38
CA LYS A 54 -21.29 -5.54 12.58
C LYS A 54 -22.36 -5.57 11.48
N THR A 55 -22.93 -4.43 11.13
CA THR A 55 -23.92 -4.31 10.05
C THR A 55 -23.32 -4.71 8.70
N ALA A 56 -22.15 -4.20 8.36
CA ALA A 56 -21.45 -4.56 7.12
C ALA A 56 -21.11 -6.06 7.09
N ALA A 57 -20.58 -6.62 8.18
CA ALA A 57 -20.28 -8.06 8.28
C ALA A 57 -21.53 -8.93 8.07
N ASN A 58 -22.67 -8.54 8.65
CA ASN A 58 -23.93 -9.23 8.43
C ASN A 58 -24.39 -9.14 6.96
N ALA A 59 -24.26 -7.96 6.33
CA ALA A 59 -24.61 -7.78 4.93
C ALA A 59 -23.74 -8.66 4.01
N VAL A 60 -22.43 -8.71 4.25
CA VAL A 60 -21.48 -9.59 3.54
C VAL A 60 -21.84 -11.06 3.73
N ALA A 61 -22.11 -11.48 4.97
CA ALA A 61 -22.47 -12.86 5.29
C ALA A 61 -23.78 -13.28 4.59
N GLN A 62 -24.80 -12.41 4.61
CA GLN A 62 -26.05 -12.66 3.90
C GLN A 62 -25.86 -12.74 2.39
N LYS A 63 -25.08 -11.82 1.79
CA LYS A 63 -24.79 -11.84 0.35
C LYS A 63 -24.05 -13.12 -0.04
N SER A 64 -23.05 -13.52 0.75
CA SER A 64 -22.27 -14.75 0.53
C SER A 64 -23.15 -16.01 0.64
N ALA A 65 -24.04 -16.05 1.65
CA ALA A 65 -24.97 -17.16 1.82
C ALA A 65 -25.99 -17.27 0.67
N ARG A 66 -26.48 -16.14 0.14
CA ARG A 66 -27.37 -16.12 -1.04
C ARG A 66 -26.66 -16.62 -2.29
N GLN A 67 -25.38 -16.28 -2.46
CA GLN A 67 -24.58 -16.72 -3.61
C GLN A 67 -24.25 -18.22 -3.55
N SER A 68 -23.99 -18.78 -2.36
CA SER A 68 -23.66 -20.20 -2.20
C SER A 68 -24.88 -21.13 -2.32
N GLN A 69 -26.09 -20.62 -2.08
CA GLN A 69 -27.32 -21.43 -2.17
C GLN A 69 -27.76 -21.77 -3.60
N GLY A 70 -27.16 -21.16 -4.63
CA GLY A 70 -27.46 -21.42 -6.03
C GLY A 70 -28.89 -21.05 -6.42
N SER A 71 -29.07 -20.48 -7.61
CA SER A 71 -30.41 -20.36 -8.19
C SER A 71 -30.96 -21.77 -8.44
N ALA A 72 -31.75 -22.30 -7.51
CA ALA A 72 -32.64 -23.42 -7.81
C ALA A 72 -33.50 -23.00 -9.01
N LYS A 73 -33.31 -23.71 -10.13
CA LYS A 73 -33.90 -23.47 -11.46
C LYS A 73 -35.27 -22.77 -11.41
N ALA A 74 -35.31 -21.51 -11.80
CA ALA A 74 -36.53 -20.90 -12.35
C ALA A 74 -36.33 -20.73 -13.86
N LYS A 75 -36.98 -21.60 -14.65
CA LYS A 75 -37.22 -21.34 -16.08
C LYS A 75 -38.11 -20.10 -16.18
N ALA A 76 -37.54 -18.94 -16.50
CA ALA A 76 -38.30 -17.79 -16.94
C ALA A 76 -37.50 -17.01 -17.99
N LYS A 77 -38.20 -16.60 -19.05
CA LYS A 77 -37.71 -15.90 -20.24
C LYS A 77 -36.70 -14.80 -19.90
N ALA A 78 -35.61 -14.77 -20.68
CA ALA A 78 -34.63 -13.69 -20.66
C ALA A 78 -35.32 -12.33 -20.86
N PRO A 79 -35.08 -11.33 -19.99
CA PRO A 79 -35.35 -9.94 -20.33
C PRO A 79 -34.19 -9.40 -21.19
N VAL A 80 -34.57 -8.74 -22.28
CA VAL A 80 -33.70 -7.95 -23.16
C VAL A 80 -33.12 -6.78 -22.34
N PRO A 81 -31.82 -6.45 -22.45
CA PRO A 81 -31.28 -5.26 -21.79
C PRO A 81 -31.72 -4.00 -22.56
N SER A 82 -32.60 -3.20 -21.95
CA SER A 82 -32.90 -1.84 -22.40
C SER A 82 -31.81 -0.88 -21.93
N GLN A 83 -31.49 0.07 -22.82
CA GLN A 83 -30.50 1.13 -22.66
C GLN A 83 -30.82 2.08 -21.51
N GLY A 84 -29.75 2.61 -20.90
CA GLY A 84 -29.72 3.90 -20.23
C GLY A 84 -30.56 3.98 -18.96
N ASP A 85 -30.08 3.42 -17.86
CA ASP A 85 -30.62 3.71 -16.54
C ASP A 85 -29.48 4.07 -15.58
N SER A 86 -29.71 5.18 -14.88
CA SER A 86 -29.02 5.57 -13.66
C SER A 86 -28.79 4.38 -12.74
N VAL A 87 -27.61 4.34 -12.09
CA VAL A 87 -27.27 3.48 -10.95
C VAL A 87 -28.52 3.25 -10.10
N SER A 88 -28.99 2.01 -10.04
CA SER A 88 -30.21 1.69 -9.30
C SER A 88 -30.00 2.05 -7.81
N ASP A 89 -31.03 2.54 -7.13
CA ASP A 89 -30.99 2.86 -5.68
C ASP A 89 -30.44 1.70 -4.82
N ALA A 90 -30.44 0.46 -5.34
CA ALA A 90 -29.88 -0.72 -4.70
C ALA A 90 -28.34 -0.76 -4.66
N GLU A 91 -27.65 -0.12 -5.61
CA GLU A 91 -26.18 -0.04 -5.66
C GLU A 91 -25.65 1.06 -4.73
N LEU A 92 -26.38 2.17 -4.59
CA LEU A 92 -26.12 3.21 -3.57
C LEU A 92 -26.52 2.75 -2.15
N ASN A 93 -27.42 1.77 -2.04
CA ASN A 93 -27.76 1.07 -0.79
C ASN A 93 -26.98 -0.24 -0.60
N ASP A 94 -25.74 -0.33 -1.08
CA ASP A 94 -24.85 -1.40 -0.66
C ASP A 94 -24.59 -1.29 0.86
N ALA A 95 -25.39 -2.02 1.64
CA ALA A 95 -25.30 -2.07 3.09
C ALA A 95 -23.88 -2.46 3.57
N THR A 96 -23.10 -3.13 2.71
CA THR A 96 -21.70 -3.47 2.93
C THR A 96 -20.83 -2.23 3.10
N ASN A 97 -20.99 -1.25 2.21
CA ASN A 97 -20.12 -0.07 2.11
C ASN A 97 -20.78 1.23 2.59
N LYS A 98 -22.04 1.19 3.04
CA LYS A 98 -22.79 2.37 3.52
C LYS A 98 -21.98 3.26 4.47
N HIS A 99 -21.32 2.69 5.47
CA HIS A 99 -20.51 3.48 6.42
C HIS A 99 -19.26 4.06 5.76
N TYR A 100 -18.60 3.31 4.86
CA TYR A 100 -17.45 3.81 4.12
C TYR A 100 -17.82 5.01 3.26
N TYR A 101 -18.89 4.92 2.47
CA TYR A 101 -19.33 6.02 1.62
C TYR A 101 -19.83 7.22 2.41
N ALA A 102 -20.39 7.02 3.62
CA ALA A 102 -20.71 8.13 4.52
C ALA A 102 -19.45 8.93 4.93
N LEU A 103 -18.30 8.26 5.09
CA LEU A 103 -17.02 8.95 5.37
C LEU A 103 -16.50 9.71 4.14
N VAL A 104 -16.63 9.14 2.93
CA VAL A 104 -16.29 9.85 1.68
C VAL A 104 -17.19 11.07 1.47
N GLN A 105 -18.50 10.93 1.74
CA GLN A 105 -19.45 12.04 1.74
C GLN A 105 -19.09 13.10 2.78
N GLN A 106 -18.59 12.71 3.95
CA GLN A 106 -18.11 13.66 4.96
C GLN A 106 -16.90 14.46 4.47
N ASP A 107 -15.96 13.81 3.78
CA ASP A 107 -14.81 14.52 3.17
C ASP A 107 -15.29 15.51 2.10
N LEU A 108 -16.19 15.08 1.21
CA LEU A 108 -16.80 15.95 0.19
C LEU A 108 -17.54 17.13 0.83
N ALA A 109 -18.33 16.90 1.87
CA ALA A 109 -19.03 17.95 2.60
C ALA A 109 -18.06 18.96 3.21
N THR A 110 -16.96 18.49 3.81
CA THR A 110 -15.90 19.36 4.36
C THR A 110 -15.30 20.25 3.27
N ILE A 111 -15.05 19.67 2.08
CA ILE A 111 -14.49 20.40 0.93
C ILE A 111 -15.48 21.44 0.41
N PHE A 112 -16.75 21.07 0.17
CA PHE A 112 -17.75 21.98 -0.36
C PHE A 112 -18.16 23.07 0.63
N GLU A 113 -18.17 22.79 1.93
CA GLU A 113 -18.37 23.83 2.95
C GLU A 113 -17.24 24.87 2.90
N HIS A 114 -16.00 24.43 2.66
CA HIS A 114 -14.84 25.32 2.66
C HIS A 114 -14.65 26.09 1.34
N PHE A 115 -14.79 25.42 0.20
CA PHE A 115 -14.57 26.01 -1.13
C PHE A 115 -15.84 26.55 -1.78
N GLY A 116 -17.01 26.14 -1.31
CA GLY A 116 -18.32 26.45 -1.89
C GLY A 116 -18.80 25.35 -2.88
N PRO A 117 -20.13 25.22 -3.05
CA PRO A 117 -20.73 24.19 -3.92
C PRO A 117 -20.40 24.38 -5.41
N GLN A 118 -20.07 25.60 -5.84
CA GLN A 118 -19.71 25.92 -7.22
C GLN A 118 -18.46 25.16 -7.70
N LEU A 119 -17.60 24.71 -6.78
CA LEU A 119 -16.41 23.93 -7.11
C LEU A 119 -16.75 22.65 -7.90
N ALA A 120 -17.93 22.05 -7.66
CA ALA A 120 -18.39 20.86 -8.39
C ALA A 120 -18.71 21.13 -9.87
N THR A 121 -18.92 22.40 -10.22
CA THR A 121 -19.25 22.85 -11.58
C THR A 121 -18.10 23.60 -12.26
N GLU A 122 -17.03 23.91 -11.53
CA GLU A 122 -15.86 24.57 -12.11
C GLU A 122 -15.13 23.66 -13.11
N PHE A 123 -14.65 24.28 -14.19
CA PHE A 123 -13.87 23.61 -15.22
C PHE A 123 -12.44 23.33 -14.76
N CYS A 124 -11.79 22.43 -15.49
CA CYS A 124 -10.41 22.05 -15.25
C CYS A 124 -9.47 23.24 -15.51
N LEU A 125 -8.39 23.32 -14.74
CA LEU A 125 -7.41 24.39 -14.93
C LEU A 125 -6.41 24.02 -16.04
N PRO A 126 -6.18 24.88 -17.04
CA PRO A 126 -5.17 24.66 -18.05
C PRO A 126 -3.76 25.00 -17.52
N ILE A 127 -2.74 24.55 -18.26
CA ILE A 127 -1.35 24.90 -17.98
C ILE A 127 -1.12 26.38 -18.29
N GLY A 128 -0.47 27.10 -17.36
CA GLY A 128 -0.02 28.47 -17.58
C GLY A 128 -0.97 29.57 -17.09
N CYS A 129 -2.05 29.23 -16.37
CA CYS A 129 -3.04 30.20 -15.85
C CYS A 129 -2.63 30.93 -14.56
N GLY A 130 -1.34 31.25 -14.38
CA GLY A 130 -0.85 31.99 -13.20
C GLY A 130 -0.73 31.12 -11.95
N GLN A 131 -1.16 31.63 -10.78
CA GLN A 131 -1.06 30.91 -9.49
C GLN A 131 -1.91 29.64 -9.44
N GLU A 132 -3.01 29.59 -10.21
CA GLU A 132 -3.90 28.43 -10.36
C GLU A 132 -3.65 27.76 -11.72
N SER A 133 -2.47 27.17 -11.89
CA SER A 133 -2.12 26.41 -13.10
C SER A 133 -2.36 24.92 -12.90
N GLY A 134 -2.93 24.28 -13.92
CA GLY A 134 -2.95 22.82 -14.02
C GLY A 134 -1.59 22.23 -14.40
N VAL A 135 -1.53 20.90 -14.47
CA VAL A 135 -0.31 20.12 -14.77
C VAL A 135 -0.37 19.32 -16.08
N GLN A 136 -1.53 19.29 -16.73
CA GLN A 136 -1.76 18.53 -17.97
C GLN A 136 -2.80 19.26 -18.83
N ASP A 137 -2.79 18.99 -20.13
CA ASP A 137 -3.82 19.46 -21.06
C ASP A 137 -5.22 19.11 -20.54
N VAL A 138 -6.09 20.11 -20.49
CA VAL A 138 -7.48 19.95 -20.10
C VAL A 138 -8.24 19.05 -21.06
N TYR A 139 -9.24 18.35 -20.53
CA TYR A 139 -10.19 17.58 -21.32
C TYR A 139 -10.73 18.40 -22.48
N ASP A 140 -10.70 17.79 -23.67
CA ASP A 140 -11.25 18.31 -24.91
C ASP A 140 -11.99 17.17 -25.61
N ARG A 141 -13.28 17.40 -25.89
CA ARG A 141 -14.16 16.40 -26.48
C ARG A 141 -13.66 15.91 -27.84
N GLN A 142 -13.20 16.82 -28.70
CA GLN A 142 -12.80 16.47 -30.07
C GLN A 142 -11.50 15.65 -30.07
N LYS A 143 -10.53 16.04 -29.23
CA LYS A 143 -9.31 15.27 -28.98
C LYS A 143 -9.64 13.91 -28.37
N GLY A 144 -10.59 13.86 -27.44
CA GLY A 144 -11.08 12.63 -26.82
C GLY A 144 -11.64 11.64 -27.83
N ILE A 145 -12.60 12.07 -28.67
CA ILE A 145 -13.19 11.25 -29.74
C ILE A 145 -12.10 10.75 -30.69
N THR A 146 -11.18 11.62 -31.10
CA THR A 146 -10.11 11.28 -32.03
C THR A 146 -9.15 10.24 -31.42
N SER A 147 -8.72 10.45 -30.18
CA SER A 147 -7.76 9.58 -29.50
C SER A 147 -8.36 8.22 -29.14
N LEU A 148 -9.62 8.16 -28.71
CA LEU A 148 -10.29 6.87 -28.47
C LEU A 148 -10.46 6.07 -29.76
N LYS A 149 -10.86 6.71 -30.87
CA LYS A 149 -10.99 6.02 -32.18
C LYS A 149 -9.67 5.47 -32.70
N GLN A 150 -8.55 6.14 -32.41
CA GLN A 150 -7.22 5.74 -32.91
C GLN A 150 -6.46 4.80 -31.98
N HIS A 151 -6.61 4.96 -30.66
CA HIS A 151 -5.75 4.32 -29.67
C HIS A 151 -6.51 3.68 -28.51
N SER A 152 -7.84 3.77 -28.50
CA SER A 152 -8.73 3.30 -27.41
C SER A 152 -8.43 3.92 -26.04
N VAL A 153 -7.65 5.01 -26.02
CA VAL A 153 -7.25 5.72 -24.81
C VAL A 153 -7.15 7.22 -25.07
N TYR A 154 -7.59 8.03 -24.12
CA TYR A 154 -7.41 9.48 -24.14
C TYR A 154 -6.94 9.96 -22.76
N ARG A 155 -5.83 10.70 -22.73
CA ARG A 155 -5.23 11.21 -21.49
C ARG A 155 -5.37 12.72 -21.40
N CYS A 156 -5.88 13.22 -20.29
CA CYS A 156 -6.11 14.64 -20.05
C CYS A 156 -6.23 14.94 -18.56
N SER A 157 -6.38 16.22 -18.24
CA SER A 157 -6.73 16.74 -16.93
C SER A 157 -8.25 16.84 -16.79
N VAL A 158 -8.80 16.35 -15.67
CA VAL A 158 -10.22 16.45 -15.31
C VAL A 158 -10.41 17.05 -13.92
N SER A 159 -11.62 17.56 -13.64
CA SER A 159 -12.02 17.90 -12.28
C SER A 159 -12.29 16.62 -11.49
N ALA A 160 -11.83 16.56 -10.24
CA ALA A 160 -12.13 15.46 -9.32
C ALA A 160 -13.65 15.22 -9.19
N PHE A 161 -14.46 16.28 -9.36
CA PHE A 161 -15.91 16.26 -9.19
C PHE A 161 -16.69 15.84 -10.45
N TRP A 162 -16.00 15.62 -11.57
CA TRP A 162 -16.60 14.98 -12.74
C TRP A 162 -16.72 13.46 -12.55
N ILE A 163 -15.92 12.90 -11.66
CA ILE A 163 -15.88 11.47 -11.34
C ILE A 163 -16.88 11.15 -10.24
N ASN A 164 -17.63 10.07 -10.39
CA ASN A 164 -18.53 9.60 -9.34
C ASN A 164 -17.74 8.87 -8.24
N ALA A 165 -17.37 9.59 -7.18
CA ALA A 165 -16.69 9.04 -6.00
C ALA A 165 -17.55 8.06 -5.17
N LEU A 166 -18.85 7.96 -5.43
CA LEU A 166 -19.77 7.09 -4.71
C LEU A 166 -20.17 5.85 -5.51
N SER A 167 -19.59 5.66 -6.70
CA SER A 167 -19.80 4.48 -7.53
C SER A 167 -18.55 3.61 -7.59
N SER A 168 -18.74 2.28 -7.63
CA SER A 168 -17.66 1.30 -7.75
C SER A 168 -17.90 0.40 -8.95
N ALA A 169 -16.82 0.10 -9.66
CA ALA A 169 -16.81 -0.89 -10.74
C ALA A 169 -17.07 -2.33 -10.25
N THR A 170 -16.91 -2.57 -8.94
CA THR A 170 -17.09 -3.87 -8.30
C THR A 170 -17.96 -3.73 -7.04
N PRO A 171 -19.29 -3.48 -7.19
CA PRO A 171 -20.16 -3.18 -6.07
C PRO A 171 -20.31 -4.35 -5.09
N GLY A 172 -20.33 -4.04 -3.79
CA GLY A 172 -20.42 -5.03 -2.71
C GLY A 172 -19.12 -5.73 -2.32
N VAL A 173 -17.98 -5.32 -2.87
CA VAL A 173 -16.68 -5.63 -2.28
C VAL A 173 -16.45 -4.70 -1.10
N PRO A 174 -16.20 -5.19 0.13
CA PRO A 174 -15.98 -4.34 1.29
C PRO A 174 -14.74 -3.45 1.11
N MET A 175 -14.91 -2.15 1.30
CA MET A 175 -13.82 -1.17 1.27
C MET A 175 -13.31 -0.82 2.66
N SER A 176 -12.05 -0.40 2.72
CA SER A 176 -11.37 -0.07 3.97
C SER A 176 -10.94 1.39 3.99
N ARG A 177 -11.50 2.17 4.92
CA ARG A 177 -11.10 3.58 5.12
C ARG A 177 -9.62 3.71 5.48
N LYS A 178 -9.08 2.79 6.28
CA LYS A 178 -7.67 2.81 6.68
C LYS A 178 -6.71 2.77 5.49
N ARG A 179 -7.07 2.07 4.41
CA ARG A 179 -6.24 2.03 3.19
C ARG A 179 -6.21 3.38 2.48
N VAL A 180 -7.32 4.11 2.51
CA VAL A 180 -7.41 5.48 1.98
C VAL A 180 -6.56 6.44 2.81
N GLU A 181 -6.61 6.32 4.15
CA GLU A 181 -5.79 7.09 5.08
C GLU A 181 -4.30 6.82 4.86
N ASP A 182 -3.91 5.55 4.71
CA ASP A 182 -2.52 5.16 4.45
C ASP A 182 -2.02 5.67 3.10
N LEU A 183 -2.83 5.53 2.06
CA LEU A 183 -2.51 6.03 0.73
C LEU A 183 -2.44 7.56 0.69
N SER A 184 -3.32 8.22 1.44
CA SER A 184 -3.31 9.68 1.60
C SER A 184 -2.06 10.14 2.33
N ALA A 185 -1.66 9.48 3.42
CA ALA A 185 -0.44 9.82 4.14
C ALA A 185 0.82 9.61 3.28
N PHE A 186 0.80 8.61 2.39
CA PHE A 186 1.85 8.36 1.42
C PHE A 186 1.90 9.47 0.36
N HIS A 187 0.82 9.75 -0.39
CA HIS A 187 0.87 10.74 -1.48
C HIS A 187 0.89 12.20 -0.99
N PHE A 188 0.31 12.48 0.17
CA PHE A 188 0.11 13.82 0.73
C PHE A 188 0.63 13.90 2.17
N PRO A 189 1.95 13.75 2.39
CA PRO A 189 2.54 13.78 3.72
C PRO A 189 2.22 15.11 4.40
N GLY A 190 1.73 15.06 5.64
CA GLY A 190 1.30 16.25 6.39
C GLY A 190 0.15 17.01 5.73
N ALA A 191 -0.67 16.34 4.91
CA ALA A 191 -1.76 16.93 4.14
C ALA A 191 -1.32 18.10 3.23
N GLN A 192 -0.11 18.00 2.67
CA GLN A 192 0.41 18.97 1.71
C GLN A 192 -0.15 18.71 0.30
N PRO A 193 -0.60 19.76 -0.42
CA PRO A 193 -1.12 19.61 -1.78
C PRO A 193 -0.03 19.19 -2.75
N LYS A 194 -0.31 18.15 -3.54
CA LYS A 194 0.57 17.63 -4.58
C LYS A 194 -0.28 17.07 -5.73
N PHE A 195 0.13 17.29 -6.97
CA PHE A 195 -0.52 16.64 -8.09
C PHE A 195 -0.16 15.15 -8.14
N MET A 196 -1.16 14.28 -8.31
CA MET A 196 -0.97 12.83 -8.48
C MET A 196 -0.54 12.51 -9.92
N THR A 197 0.69 12.90 -10.29
CA THR A 197 1.23 12.71 -11.65
C THR A 197 1.82 11.32 -11.87
N ASP A 198 2.05 10.57 -10.80
CA ASP A 198 2.62 9.23 -10.79
C ASP A 198 1.60 8.13 -11.13
N ARG A 199 0.32 8.37 -10.87
CA ARG A 199 -0.78 7.51 -11.36
C ARG A 199 -2.00 8.34 -11.74
N MET A 200 -2.43 8.16 -12.99
CA MET A 200 -3.69 8.73 -13.49
C MET A 200 -4.89 7.98 -12.93
N ILE A 201 -6.00 8.70 -12.73
CA ILE A 201 -7.31 8.08 -12.53
C ILE A 201 -7.77 7.50 -13.86
N GLU A 202 -8.11 6.22 -13.86
CA GLU A 202 -8.62 5.57 -15.07
C GLU A 202 -10.14 5.53 -15.04
N ILE A 203 -10.74 5.98 -16.15
CA ILE A 203 -12.18 6.17 -16.30
C ILE A 203 -12.66 5.27 -17.44
N ALA A 204 -13.73 4.50 -17.20
CA ALA A 204 -14.47 3.84 -18.26
C ALA A 204 -15.33 4.85 -18.99
N CYS A 205 -15.31 4.79 -20.31
CA CYS A 205 -16.14 5.65 -21.14
C CYS A 205 -16.65 4.91 -22.38
N SER A 206 -17.77 5.41 -22.87
CA SER A 206 -18.35 5.18 -24.18
C SER A 206 -18.38 6.49 -24.96
N GLU A 207 -18.70 6.46 -26.25
CA GLU A 207 -18.85 7.68 -27.05
C GLU A 207 -19.93 8.63 -26.48
N ALA A 208 -20.93 8.09 -25.76
CA ALA A 208 -21.98 8.87 -25.11
C ALA A 208 -21.48 9.66 -23.88
N ASP A 209 -20.40 9.20 -23.23
CA ASP A 209 -19.81 9.86 -22.07
C ASP A 209 -18.93 11.06 -22.47
N LEU A 210 -18.57 11.17 -23.76
CA LEU A 210 -17.76 12.26 -24.30
C LEU A 210 -18.63 13.48 -24.66
N THR A 211 -19.06 14.18 -23.62
CA THR A 211 -19.74 15.49 -23.72
C THR A 211 -18.75 16.64 -23.52
N ASP A 212 -19.18 17.89 -23.70
CA ASP A 212 -18.33 19.07 -23.42
C ASP A 212 -18.14 19.29 -21.91
N GLU A 213 -19.07 18.78 -21.09
CA GLU A 213 -19.03 18.76 -19.64
C GLU A 213 -19.31 17.35 -19.12
N PRO A 214 -18.32 16.44 -19.14
CA PRO A 214 -18.54 15.09 -18.69
C PRO A 214 -18.77 15.07 -17.18
N ARG A 215 -19.77 14.31 -16.73
CA ARG A 215 -20.14 14.17 -15.32
C ARG A 215 -20.51 12.73 -15.01
N ASN A 216 -20.49 12.41 -13.71
CA ASN A 216 -20.86 11.08 -13.21
C ASN A 216 -20.00 9.96 -13.82
N LEU A 217 -18.73 10.26 -14.10
CA LEU A 217 -17.81 9.34 -14.76
C LEU A 217 -17.49 8.14 -13.87
N GLN A 218 -17.50 6.93 -14.45
CA GLN A 218 -17.20 5.70 -13.74
C GLN A 218 -15.70 5.42 -13.72
N MET A 219 -15.11 5.46 -12.52
CA MET A 219 -13.73 5.07 -12.32
C MET A 219 -13.55 3.54 -12.40
N ILE A 220 -12.47 3.10 -13.05
CA ILE A 220 -12.03 1.70 -13.12
C ILE A 220 -10.66 1.48 -12.45
N SER A 221 -9.92 2.56 -12.18
CA SER A 221 -8.76 2.49 -11.30
C SER A 221 -9.20 2.22 -9.85
N PRO A 222 -8.28 1.76 -8.97
CA PRO A 222 -8.61 1.57 -7.56
C PRO A 222 -9.23 2.84 -6.93
N GLU A 223 -10.38 2.67 -6.27
CA GLU A 223 -11.14 3.77 -5.67
C GLU A 223 -10.33 4.56 -4.64
N GLU A 224 -9.39 3.89 -3.98
CA GLU A 224 -8.49 4.52 -3.02
C GLU A 224 -7.70 5.70 -3.60
N LEU A 225 -7.41 5.74 -4.91
CA LEU A 225 -6.68 6.86 -5.53
C LEU A 225 -7.45 8.18 -5.37
N LEU A 226 -8.68 8.26 -5.89
CA LEU A 226 -9.52 9.46 -5.76
C LEU A 226 -9.84 9.76 -4.30
N HIS A 227 -10.19 8.73 -3.53
CA HIS A 227 -10.61 8.93 -2.14
C HIS A 227 -9.45 9.42 -1.26
N SER A 228 -8.20 9.05 -1.58
CA SER A 228 -7.03 9.55 -0.85
C SER A 228 -6.80 11.04 -1.08
N LEU A 229 -7.04 11.52 -2.32
CA LEU A 229 -7.00 12.94 -2.66
C LEU A 229 -8.07 13.73 -1.88
N LEU A 230 -9.32 13.25 -1.90
CA LEU A 230 -10.43 13.89 -1.18
C LEU A 230 -10.17 13.91 0.32
N HIS A 231 -9.69 12.79 0.88
CA HIS A 231 -9.36 12.67 2.29
C HIS A 231 -8.21 13.61 2.69
N ALA A 232 -7.16 13.71 1.88
CA ALA A 232 -6.03 14.58 2.14
C ALA A 232 -6.45 16.05 2.19
N CYS A 233 -7.26 16.50 1.23
CA CYS A 233 -7.79 17.87 1.21
C CYS A 233 -8.68 18.15 2.42
N ALA A 234 -9.62 17.25 2.73
CA ALA A 234 -10.49 17.38 3.91
C ALA A 234 -9.68 17.40 5.22
N SER A 235 -8.58 16.65 5.29
CA SER A 235 -7.67 16.66 6.44
C SER A 235 -6.87 17.96 6.53
N ALA A 236 -6.41 18.51 5.41
CA ALA A 236 -5.73 19.80 5.36
C ALA A 236 -6.65 20.93 5.87
N ILE A 237 -7.92 20.93 5.45
CA ILE A 237 -8.94 21.88 5.93
C ILE A 237 -9.12 21.75 7.45
N LYS A 238 -9.20 20.53 7.98
CA LYS A 238 -9.34 20.32 9.43
C LYS A 238 -8.10 20.78 10.22
N LEU A 239 -6.91 20.72 9.62
CA LEU A 239 -5.67 21.21 10.21
C LEU A 239 -5.46 22.71 10.01
N SER A 240 -6.27 23.37 9.18
CA SER A 240 -6.06 24.78 8.83
C SER A 240 -6.19 25.73 10.01
N SER A 241 -6.94 25.36 11.05
CA SER A 241 -7.11 26.18 12.26
C SER A 241 -5.82 26.36 13.05
N ALA A 242 -4.82 25.50 12.84
CA ALA A 242 -3.52 25.58 13.49
C ALA A 242 -2.48 26.36 12.64
N LEU A 243 -2.85 26.77 11.43
CA LEU A 243 -1.96 27.46 10.49
C LEU A 243 -2.22 28.96 10.49
N ASP A 244 -1.19 29.73 10.14
CA ASP A 244 -1.34 31.14 9.86
C ASP A 244 -2.26 31.38 8.65
N SER A 245 -3.02 32.46 8.68
CA SER A 245 -4.03 32.78 7.66
C SER A 245 -3.43 32.92 6.26
N ALA A 246 -2.24 33.51 6.14
CA ALA A 246 -1.58 33.68 4.85
C ALA A 246 -1.07 32.34 4.29
N VAL A 247 -0.49 31.50 5.16
CA VAL A 247 -0.04 30.15 4.80
C VAL A 247 -1.21 29.29 4.34
N TRP A 248 -2.34 29.36 5.04
CA TRP A 248 -3.54 28.63 4.65
C TRP A 248 -4.10 29.12 3.31
N ALA A 249 -4.13 30.44 3.06
CA ALA A 249 -4.62 30.97 1.79
C ALA A 249 -3.84 30.42 0.59
N GLU A 250 -2.52 30.31 0.71
CA GLU A 250 -1.66 29.71 -0.32
C GLU A 250 -1.95 28.22 -0.50
N LEU A 251 -2.01 27.45 0.59
CA LEU A 251 -2.32 26.02 0.55
C LEU A 251 -3.70 25.76 -0.02
N ARG A 252 -4.68 26.61 0.30
CA ARG A 252 -6.05 26.54 -0.21
C ARG A 252 -6.09 26.69 -1.73
N SER A 253 -5.39 27.67 -2.30
CA SER A 253 -5.32 27.86 -3.76
C SER A 253 -4.63 26.68 -4.45
N LYS A 254 -3.56 26.14 -3.85
CA LYS A 254 -2.89 24.92 -4.34
C LYS A 254 -3.83 23.70 -4.30
N TRP A 255 -4.57 23.51 -3.21
CA TRP A 255 -5.55 22.42 -3.10
C TRP A 255 -6.67 22.53 -4.14
N LYS A 256 -7.18 23.73 -4.38
CA LYS A 256 -8.13 23.98 -5.48
C LYS A 256 -7.53 23.55 -6.81
N SER A 257 -6.28 23.91 -7.05
CA SER A 257 -5.58 23.56 -8.29
C SER A 257 -5.44 22.05 -8.48
N VAL A 258 -5.10 21.31 -7.41
CA VAL A 258 -5.01 19.85 -7.43
C VAL A 258 -6.38 19.21 -7.70
N LEU A 259 -7.46 19.69 -7.07
CA LEU A 259 -8.80 19.15 -7.24
C LEU A 259 -9.37 19.40 -8.66
N LEU A 260 -9.00 20.50 -9.29
CA LEU A 260 -9.43 20.86 -10.65
C LEU A 260 -8.46 20.41 -11.75
N SER A 261 -7.36 19.72 -11.39
CA SER A 261 -6.36 19.26 -12.37
C SER A 261 -5.91 17.83 -12.10
N VAL A 262 -6.88 16.92 -11.97
CA VAL A 262 -6.61 15.51 -11.73
C VAL A 262 -6.20 14.84 -13.04
N PRO A 263 -4.99 14.25 -13.11
CA PRO A 263 -4.60 13.48 -14.29
C PRO A 263 -5.50 12.27 -14.48
N ALA A 264 -6.10 12.13 -15.66
CA ALA A 264 -7.02 11.05 -15.98
C ALA A 264 -6.74 10.41 -17.34
N SER A 265 -7.19 9.16 -17.46
CA SER A 265 -7.16 8.37 -18.68
C SER A 265 -8.55 7.78 -18.94
N PHE A 266 -9.20 8.24 -20.00
CA PHE A 266 -10.43 7.67 -20.54
C PHE A 266 -10.08 6.42 -21.34
N ASN A 267 -10.75 5.32 -21.04
CA ASN A 267 -10.58 4.04 -21.70
C ASN A 267 -11.93 3.59 -22.26
N GLU A 268 -11.96 3.24 -23.55
CA GLU A 268 -13.16 2.69 -24.17
C GLU A 268 -13.39 1.26 -23.67
N ILE A 269 -14.47 1.06 -22.90
CA ILE A 269 -14.74 -0.22 -22.23
C ILE A 269 -16.22 -0.57 -22.38
N GLN A 270 -16.49 -1.82 -22.75
CA GLN A 270 -17.84 -2.35 -22.74
C GLN A 270 -18.32 -2.55 -21.31
N GLN A 271 -19.58 -2.19 -21.03
CA GLN A 271 -20.16 -2.29 -19.69
C GLN A 271 -20.04 -3.70 -19.08
N SER A 272 -20.13 -4.75 -19.90
CA SER A 272 -19.95 -6.14 -19.46
C SER A 272 -18.54 -6.50 -18.96
N ASP A 273 -17.52 -5.76 -19.41
CA ASP A 273 -16.10 -5.98 -19.08
C ASP A 273 -15.59 -5.05 -17.97
N LEU A 274 -16.46 -4.18 -17.45
CA LEU A 274 -16.08 -3.15 -16.49
C LEU A 274 -15.48 -3.75 -15.20
N TRP A 275 -16.12 -4.78 -14.63
CA TRP A 275 -15.65 -5.47 -13.42
C TRP A 275 -14.31 -6.18 -13.66
N LYS A 276 -14.13 -6.82 -14.82
CA LYS A 276 -12.92 -7.56 -15.20
C LYS A 276 -11.76 -6.58 -15.39
N THR A 277 -12.01 -5.45 -16.03
CA THR A 277 -11.02 -4.41 -16.24
C THR A 277 -10.61 -3.81 -14.90
N ALA A 278 -11.55 -3.44 -14.04
CA ALA A 278 -11.26 -2.91 -12.71
C ALA A 278 -10.45 -3.90 -11.84
N TRP A 279 -10.80 -5.19 -11.89
CA TRP A 279 -9.99 -6.24 -11.23
C TRP A 279 -8.55 -6.24 -11.74
N ASN A 280 -8.36 -6.26 -13.06
CA ASN A 280 -7.03 -6.28 -13.66
C ASN A 280 -6.23 -5.01 -13.35
N LYS A 281 -6.88 -3.83 -13.26
CA LYS A 281 -6.22 -2.59 -12.83
C LYS A 281 -5.69 -2.69 -11.39
N ARG A 282 -6.45 -3.31 -10.48
CA ARG A 282 -5.96 -3.59 -9.12
C ARG A 282 -4.79 -4.58 -9.11
N GLN A 283 -4.85 -5.64 -9.93
CA GLN A 283 -3.73 -6.59 -10.04
C GLN A 283 -2.47 -5.97 -10.66
N ALA A 284 -2.63 -5.07 -11.64
CA ALA A 284 -1.51 -4.35 -12.24
C ALA A 284 -0.74 -3.52 -11.20
N VAL A 285 -1.42 -2.92 -10.22
CA VAL A 285 -0.76 -2.22 -9.10
C VAL A 285 0.13 -3.16 -8.30
N VAL A 286 -0.35 -4.38 -8.01
CA VAL A 286 0.42 -5.40 -7.27
C VAL A 286 1.62 -5.86 -8.10
N GLN A 287 1.40 -6.20 -9.37
CA GLN A 287 2.48 -6.63 -10.27
C GLN A 287 3.55 -5.55 -10.44
N GLN A 288 3.16 -4.29 -10.61
CA GLN A 288 4.10 -3.17 -10.72
C GLN A 288 4.89 -3.00 -9.43
N HIS A 289 4.24 -3.06 -8.27
CA HIS A 289 4.93 -3.00 -6.99
C HIS A 289 5.97 -4.12 -6.87
N GLU A 290 5.60 -5.36 -7.17
CA GLU A 290 6.50 -6.51 -7.11
C GLU A 290 7.68 -6.34 -8.08
N SER A 291 7.40 -6.01 -9.35
CA SER A 291 8.42 -5.96 -10.41
C SER A 291 9.38 -4.78 -10.29
N LEU A 292 8.94 -3.67 -9.68
CA LEU A 292 9.75 -2.45 -9.54
C LEU A 292 10.43 -2.35 -8.18
N SER A 293 10.21 -3.31 -7.29
CA SER A 293 10.75 -3.27 -5.94
C SER A 293 12.24 -3.60 -5.88
N ARG A 294 12.91 -2.85 -5.01
CA ARG A 294 14.27 -3.08 -4.47
C ARG A 294 14.51 -4.52 -4.06
N THR A 295 15.48 -5.28 -4.59
CA THR A 295 15.98 -6.44 -3.82
C THR A 295 16.67 -6.00 -2.54
N ALA A 296 16.85 -6.88 -1.55
CA ALA A 296 17.59 -6.54 -0.33
C ALA A 296 19.05 -6.17 -0.63
N LEU A 297 19.70 -6.84 -1.58
CA LEU A 297 21.06 -6.50 -2.01
C LEU A 297 21.10 -5.08 -2.57
N GLN A 298 20.21 -4.76 -3.51
CA GLN A 298 20.09 -3.43 -4.12
C GLN A 298 19.75 -2.35 -3.07
N SER A 299 18.86 -2.67 -2.13
CA SER A 299 18.47 -1.76 -1.04
C SER A 299 19.62 -1.51 -0.06
N ALA A 300 20.45 -2.53 0.25
CA ALA A 300 21.65 -2.37 1.07
C ALA A 300 22.65 -1.39 0.43
N MET A 301 22.85 -1.52 -0.88
CA MET A 301 23.70 -0.62 -1.64
C MET A 301 23.12 0.80 -1.71
N GLU A 302 21.82 0.94 -1.94
CA GLU A 302 21.14 2.25 -1.96
C GLU A 302 21.27 2.97 -0.62
N VAL A 303 20.99 2.30 0.50
CA VAL A 303 21.11 2.93 1.83
C VAL A 303 22.54 3.40 2.09
N ALA A 304 23.55 2.62 1.68
CA ALA A 304 24.94 3.03 1.82
C ALA A 304 25.30 4.26 0.94
N GLN A 305 24.78 4.32 -0.28
CA GLN A 305 24.95 5.47 -1.17
C GLN A 305 24.23 6.72 -0.63
N LEU A 306 22.98 6.59 -0.20
CA LEU A 306 22.22 7.67 0.41
C LEU A 306 22.90 8.21 1.68
N LYS A 307 23.47 7.32 2.50
CA LYS A 307 24.30 7.71 3.64
C LYS A 307 25.48 8.57 3.20
N ALA A 308 26.25 8.11 2.22
CA ALA A 308 27.41 8.83 1.72
C ALA A 308 27.04 10.20 1.14
N LEU A 309 25.90 10.30 0.44
CA LEU A 309 25.39 11.57 -0.08
C LEU A 309 25.04 12.56 1.04
N ILE A 310 24.30 12.13 2.06
CA ILE A 310 23.94 13.01 3.19
C ILE A 310 25.18 13.40 4.00
N GLU A 311 26.08 12.44 4.24
CA GLU A 311 27.34 12.72 4.95
C GLU A 311 28.28 13.61 4.14
N SER A 312 28.21 13.63 2.80
CA SER A 312 29.02 14.58 2.00
C SER A 312 28.66 16.05 2.26
N GLY A 313 27.43 16.33 2.70
CA GLY A 313 26.97 17.66 3.10
C GLY A 313 27.11 17.98 4.58
N SER A 314 27.66 17.06 5.40
CA SER A 314 27.77 17.16 6.86
C SER A 314 29.17 16.80 7.32
N SER A 315 29.72 17.52 8.30
CA SER A 315 31.02 17.16 8.89
C SER A 315 30.95 15.97 9.86
N SER A 316 29.75 15.43 10.11
CA SER A 316 29.51 14.38 11.10
C SER A 316 28.97 13.09 10.48
N LYS A 317 29.49 11.96 10.97
CA LYS A 317 28.98 10.64 10.63
C LYS A 317 27.64 10.41 11.31
N LEU A 318 26.66 9.95 10.56
CA LEU A 318 25.30 9.72 11.04
C LEU A 318 25.17 8.31 11.61
N THR A 319 24.56 8.22 12.79
CA THR A 319 24.04 6.96 13.32
C THR A 319 22.85 6.48 12.48
N PRO A 320 22.47 5.19 12.54
CA PRO A 320 21.30 4.70 11.81
C PRO A 320 20.00 5.44 12.13
N SER A 321 19.80 5.88 13.38
CA SER A 321 18.61 6.65 13.78
C SER A 321 18.65 8.08 13.23
N GLN A 322 19.81 8.73 13.24
CA GLN A 322 19.96 10.06 12.65
C GLN A 322 19.77 10.02 11.13
N LEU A 323 20.31 9.00 10.46
CA LEU A 323 20.13 8.81 9.03
C LEU A 323 18.66 8.54 8.67
N SER A 324 17.95 7.72 9.46
CA SER A 324 16.51 7.51 9.32
C SER A 324 15.74 8.84 9.32
N SER A 325 15.95 9.66 10.36
CA SER A 325 15.30 10.96 10.48
C SER A 325 15.66 11.91 9.34
N ALA A 326 16.93 11.92 8.91
CA ALA A 326 17.40 12.78 7.82
C ALA A 326 16.76 12.40 6.48
N LEU A 327 16.65 11.10 6.17
CA LEU A 327 16.01 10.62 4.95
C LEU A 327 14.51 10.95 4.91
N LEU A 328 13.82 10.77 6.04
CA LEU A 328 12.41 11.14 6.16
C LEU A 328 12.22 12.67 6.02
N ALA A 329 13.10 13.47 6.62
CA ALA A 329 13.08 14.93 6.49
C ALA A 329 13.37 15.40 5.05
N ALA A 330 14.17 14.64 4.30
CA ALA A 330 14.42 14.87 2.88
C ALA A 330 13.23 14.46 1.97
N GLY A 331 12.11 14.02 2.55
CA GLY A 331 10.91 13.65 1.83
C GLY A 331 10.95 12.25 1.21
N LEU A 332 11.93 11.40 1.58
CA LEU A 332 11.90 10.00 1.16
C LEU A 332 10.79 9.28 1.90
N GLN A 333 9.93 8.64 1.13
CA GLN A 333 8.80 7.87 1.61
C GLN A 333 9.04 6.40 1.25
N GLN A 334 8.55 5.50 2.09
CA GLN A 334 8.55 4.07 1.77
C GLN A 334 7.14 3.50 1.84
N VAL A 335 6.95 2.40 1.10
CA VAL A 335 5.68 1.69 1.07
C VAL A 335 5.46 1.05 2.43
N VAL A 336 4.51 1.59 3.20
CA VAL A 336 4.02 0.94 4.41
C VAL A 336 3.14 -0.22 3.95
N SER A 337 3.71 -1.43 3.86
CA SER A 337 2.89 -2.61 3.59
C SER A 337 1.84 -2.75 4.70
N GLY A 338 0.59 -3.09 4.35
CA GLY A 338 -0.50 -3.29 5.32
C GLY A 338 -0.30 -4.47 6.27
N SER A 339 0.88 -5.09 6.27
CA SER A 339 1.27 -6.22 7.10
C SER A 339 1.80 -5.80 8.48
N ALA A 340 1.17 -4.83 9.15
CA ALA A 340 1.41 -4.59 10.58
C ALA A 340 1.04 -5.80 11.47
N LYS A 341 0.48 -6.87 10.88
CA LYS A 341 0.19 -8.18 11.49
C LYS A 341 1.03 -9.33 10.92
N ALA A 342 2.15 -9.05 10.26
CA ALA A 342 3.21 -10.03 10.15
C ALA A 342 3.79 -10.22 11.56
N LYS A 343 3.32 -11.27 12.23
CA LYS A 343 3.55 -11.58 13.64
C LYS A 343 5.04 -11.82 13.88
N LYS A 344 5.62 -11.13 14.87
CA LYS A 344 6.77 -11.52 15.72
C LYS A 344 8.12 -11.87 15.07
N ASP A 345 8.19 -12.21 13.78
CA ASP A 345 9.42 -12.55 13.05
C ASP A 345 9.66 -11.69 11.81
N ASP A 346 8.61 -11.08 11.27
CA ASP A 346 8.63 -10.17 10.12
C ASP A 346 8.75 -8.71 10.59
N GLU A 347 9.94 -8.35 11.07
CA GLU A 347 10.29 -6.96 11.35
C GLU A 347 10.40 -6.16 10.04
N GLU A 348 9.54 -5.14 9.90
CA GLU A 348 9.80 -3.92 9.14
C GLU A 348 10.24 -4.11 7.69
N CYS A 349 9.43 -4.79 6.89
CA CYS A 349 9.56 -4.69 5.44
C CYS A 349 9.14 -3.27 4.99
N GLY A 350 10.12 -2.45 4.62
CA GLY A 350 9.88 -1.18 3.93
C GLY A 350 9.56 0.02 4.84
N THR A 351 10.05 0.05 6.08
CA THR A 351 10.18 1.33 6.81
C THR A 351 11.65 1.74 6.84
N LEU A 352 11.95 3.04 6.68
CA LEU A 352 13.31 3.60 6.85
C LEU A 352 13.69 3.58 8.33
N SER A 353 13.37 2.53 9.06
CA SER A 353 13.63 2.41 10.48
C SER A 353 15.13 2.35 10.74
N ALA A 354 15.52 2.71 11.95
CA ALA A 354 16.90 2.58 12.38
C ALA A 354 17.39 1.12 12.28
N ASN A 355 16.50 0.13 12.48
CA ASN A 355 16.83 -1.30 12.38
C ASN A 355 17.08 -1.74 10.94
N PHE A 356 16.22 -1.31 10.00
CA PHE A 356 16.41 -1.55 8.58
C PHE A 356 17.74 -0.94 8.10
N ILE A 357 17.99 0.33 8.43
CA ILE A 357 19.22 1.03 8.05
C ILE A 357 20.45 0.35 8.65
N SER A 358 20.40 -0.02 9.93
CA SER A 358 21.51 -0.74 10.59
C SER A 358 21.81 -2.07 9.89
N SER A 359 20.77 -2.84 9.56
CA SER A 359 20.88 -4.12 8.85
C SER A 359 21.46 -3.94 7.46
N ALA A 360 20.96 -2.98 6.69
CA ALA A 360 21.43 -2.64 5.35
C ALA A 360 22.91 -2.26 5.33
N LEU A 361 23.34 -1.38 6.25
CA LEU A 361 24.75 -0.99 6.37
C LEU A 361 25.64 -2.15 6.82
N SER A 362 25.14 -3.05 7.68
CA SER A 362 25.85 -4.25 8.10
C SER A 362 26.03 -5.23 6.94
N VAL A 363 24.98 -5.47 6.15
CA VAL A 363 25.03 -6.29 4.93
C VAL A 363 26.04 -5.71 3.94
N GLN A 364 25.96 -4.41 3.65
CA GLN A 364 26.87 -3.76 2.71
C GLN A 364 28.34 -3.90 3.15
N ARG A 365 28.63 -3.66 4.42
CA ARG A 365 30.00 -3.71 4.95
C ARG A 365 30.55 -5.14 5.02
N VAL A 366 29.74 -6.11 5.42
CA VAL A 366 30.24 -7.44 5.84
C VAL A 366 29.89 -8.56 4.86
N VAL A 367 28.76 -8.48 4.16
CA VAL A 367 28.39 -9.48 3.13
C VAL A 367 28.89 -9.04 1.76
N LEU A 368 28.56 -7.80 1.36
CA LEU A 368 28.86 -7.31 0.01
C LEU A 368 30.33 -6.93 -0.20
N SER A 369 31.17 -7.02 0.84
CA SER A 369 32.63 -6.89 0.73
C SER A 369 33.32 -8.16 0.25
N SER A 370 32.61 -9.30 0.20
CA SER A 370 33.11 -10.56 -0.38
C SER A 370 32.58 -10.72 -1.82
N PRO A 371 33.45 -10.72 -2.85
CA PRO A 371 33.02 -10.93 -4.23
C PRO A 371 32.25 -12.25 -4.42
N ARG A 372 32.66 -13.32 -3.73
CA ARG A 372 31.98 -14.62 -3.82
C ARG A 372 30.58 -14.57 -3.24
N CYS A 373 30.37 -13.86 -2.12
CA CYS A 373 29.03 -13.68 -1.58
C CYS A 373 28.13 -12.91 -2.56
N VAL A 374 28.67 -11.89 -3.21
CA VAL A 374 27.93 -11.08 -4.20
C VAL A 374 27.55 -11.93 -5.41
N GLU A 375 28.48 -12.72 -5.96
CA GLU A 375 28.23 -13.62 -7.09
C GLU A 375 27.05 -14.56 -6.81
N LEU A 376 27.07 -15.27 -5.68
CA LEU A 376 26.01 -16.21 -5.29
C LEU A 376 24.64 -15.54 -5.10
N LEU A 377 24.63 -14.33 -4.53
CA LEU A 377 23.40 -13.56 -4.37
C LEU A 377 22.84 -13.13 -5.72
N LEU A 378 23.70 -12.67 -6.64
CA LEU A 378 23.29 -12.28 -7.99
C LEU A 378 22.78 -13.46 -8.81
N ASP A 379 23.35 -14.66 -8.66
CA ASP A 379 22.87 -15.85 -9.37
C ASP A 379 21.47 -16.27 -8.88
N MET A 380 21.23 -16.25 -7.56
CA MET A 380 19.90 -16.45 -6.98
C MET A 380 18.91 -15.36 -7.40
N GLU A 381 19.33 -14.09 -7.47
CA GLU A 381 18.47 -13.01 -7.96
C GLU A 381 18.17 -13.14 -9.45
N ALA A 382 19.11 -13.61 -10.27
CA ALA A 382 18.88 -13.87 -11.69
C ALA A 382 17.86 -14.99 -11.92
N SER A 383 17.86 -16.00 -11.06
CA SER A 383 16.95 -17.14 -11.16
C SER A 383 15.56 -16.88 -10.58
N PHE A 384 15.44 -16.07 -9.52
CA PHE A 384 14.19 -15.92 -8.75
C PHE A 384 13.68 -14.48 -8.61
N GLY A 385 14.48 -13.46 -8.96
CA GLY A 385 14.10 -12.06 -8.80
C GLY A 385 13.72 -11.70 -7.36
N THR A 386 12.53 -11.12 -7.18
CA THR A 386 11.97 -10.77 -5.86
C THR A 386 11.52 -11.97 -5.04
N GLN A 387 11.51 -13.17 -5.63
CA GLN A 387 11.28 -14.42 -4.92
C GLN A 387 12.59 -15.08 -4.44
N SER A 388 13.73 -14.42 -4.66
CA SER A 388 15.03 -14.88 -4.16
C SER A 388 15.00 -15.12 -2.65
N PRO A 389 15.65 -16.19 -2.14
CA PRO A 389 15.63 -16.54 -0.72
C PRO A 389 16.14 -15.41 0.19
N PHE A 390 16.98 -14.52 -0.35
CA PHE A 390 17.54 -13.37 0.36
C PHE A 390 16.95 -12.02 -0.07
N HIS A 391 15.81 -11.99 -0.77
CA HIS A 391 15.13 -10.74 -1.15
C HIS A 391 14.73 -9.86 0.06
N MET A 392 14.56 -10.45 1.25
CA MET A 392 14.25 -9.72 2.49
C MET A 392 15.52 -9.35 3.28
N MET A 393 15.62 -8.07 3.67
CA MET A 393 16.78 -7.54 4.42
C MET A 393 17.04 -8.31 5.73
N SER A 394 15.99 -8.71 6.45
CA SER A 394 16.11 -9.46 7.70
C SER A 394 16.77 -10.84 7.51
N LYS A 395 16.50 -11.52 6.40
CA LYS A 395 17.15 -12.79 6.03
C LYS A 395 18.60 -12.57 5.63
N LEU A 396 18.87 -11.57 4.77
CA LEU A 396 20.22 -11.25 4.31
C LEU A 396 21.12 -10.78 5.48
N ALA A 397 20.57 -10.04 6.44
CA ALA A 397 21.27 -9.61 7.65
C ALA A 397 21.64 -10.78 8.60
N CYS A 398 21.00 -11.95 8.48
CA CYS A 398 21.44 -13.14 9.21
C CYS A 398 22.86 -13.55 8.77
N LEU A 399 23.17 -13.46 7.48
CA LEU A 399 24.52 -13.69 6.95
C LEU A 399 25.50 -12.60 7.40
N ALA A 400 25.02 -11.39 7.69
CA ALA A 400 25.84 -10.31 8.25
C ALA A 400 26.33 -10.63 9.67
N THR A 401 25.48 -11.25 10.49
CA THR A 401 25.62 -11.28 11.95
C THR A 401 25.95 -12.64 12.56
N LYS A 402 25.53 -13.75 11.94
CA LYS A 402 25.64 -15.09 12.53
C LYS A 402 26.92 -15.85 12.18
N PRO A 403 27.36 -15.90 10.91
CA PRO A 403 28.58 -16.62 10.58
C PRO A 403 29.79 -16.06 11.32
N THR A 404 30.58 -16.95 11.90
CA THR A 404 31.74 -16.64 12.77
C THR A 404 32.89 -15.92 12.07
N SER A 405 33.02 -16.08 10.74
CA SER A 405 34.09 -15.47 9.95
C SER A 405 33.63 -15.20 8.51
N ALA A 406 34.41 -14.43 7.74
CA ALA A 406 34.18 -14.21 6.32
C ALA A 406 34.19 -15.52 5.52
N LYS A 407 35.15 -16.42 5.79
CA LYS A 407 35.22 -17.73 5.13
C LYS A 407 34.01 -18.60 5.46
N THR A 408 33.57 -18.60 6.71
CA THR A 408 32.40 -19.38 7.13
C THR A 408 31.12 -18.85 6.46
N ARG A 409 31.03 -17.53 6.27
CA ARG A 409 29.91 -16.89 5.59
C ARG A 409 29.80 -17.29 4.13
N GLU A 410 30.92 -17.25 3.40
CA GLU A 410 30.97 -17.73 2.01
C GLU A 410 30.56 -19.19 1.91
N TRP A 411 31.03 -20.03 2.83
CA TRP A 411 30.63 -21.43 2.91
C TRP A 411 29.12 -21.61 3.14
N VAL A 412 28.58 -20.94 4.17
CA VAL A 412 27.15 -20.98 4.49
C VAL A 412 26.30 -20.55 3.30
N LEU A 413 26.67 -19.43 2.66
CA LEU A 413 25.95 -18.93 1.49
C LEU A 413 26.06 -19.87 0.29
N SER A 414 27.21 -20.51 0.08
CA SER A 414 27.38 -21.53 -0.97
C SER A 414 26.48 -22.74 -0.70
N CYS A 415 26.40 -23.23 0.53
CA CYS A 415 25.49 -24.33 0.87
C CYS A 415 24.03 -23.96 0.63
N VAL A 416 23.59 -22.77 1.07
CA VAL A 416 22.21 -22.32 0.83
C VAL A 416 21.93 -22.15 -0.66
N HIS A 417 22.87 -21.59 -1.41
CA HIS A 417 22.79 -21.49 -2.86
C HIS A 417 22.58 -22.87 -3.49
N ASP A 418 23.42 -23.86 -3.15
CA ASP A 418 23.34 -25.20 -3.72
C ASP A 418 22.01 -25.88 -3.37
N PHE A 419 21.56 -25.78 -2.12
CA PHE A 419 20.26 -26.32 -1.71
C PHE A 419 19.10 -25.75 -2.53
N VAL A 420 19.13 -24.45 -2.82
CA VAL A 420 18.07 -23.78 -3.57
C VAL A 420 18.18 -24.08 -5.07
N MET A 421 19.37 -23.99 -5.65
CA MET A 421 19.58 -24.17 -7.09
C MET A 421 19.41 -25.61 -7.55
N HIS A 422 19.67 -26.59 -6.67
CA HIS A 422 19.44 -28.01 -6.97
C HIS A 422 18.04 -28.50 -6.61
N GLY A 423 17.21 -27.64 -6.01
CA GLY A 423 15.83 -27.98 -5.64
C GLY A 423 15.71 -28.84 -4.39
N ASP A 424 16.78 -28.96 -3.59
CA ASP A 424 16.74 -29.60 -2.26
C ASP A 424 15.92 -28.77 -1.27
N MET A 425 15.81 -27.46 -1.51
CA MET A 425 14.96 -26.52 -0.77
C MET A 425 14.33 -25.50 -1.70
N SER A 426 13.08 -25.14 -1.43
CA SER A 426 12.42 -24.01 -2.09
C SER A 426 12.87 -22.66 -1.49
N PRO A 427 12.90 -21.56 -2.26
CA PRO A 427 13.26 -20.24 -1.73
C PRO A 427 12.41 -19.77 -0.54
N SER A 428 11.15 -20.19 -0.48
CA SER A 428 10.21 -19.84 0.59
C SER A 428 10.55 -20.51 1.93
N GLU A 429 11.21 -21.66 1.92
CA GLU A 429 11.67 -22.36 3.13
C GLU A 429 12.84 -21.63 3.80
N ILE A 430 13.58 -20.82 3.05
CA ILE A 430 14.63 -19.95 3.59
C ILE A 430 13.97 -18.77 4.31
N THR A 431 13.67 -18.96 5.58
CA THR A 431 13.12 -17.94 6.50
C THR A 431 14.18 -17.49 7.51
N LYS A 432 13.98 -16.32 8.15
CA LYS A 432 14.85 -15.86 9.27
C LYS A 432 14.97 -16.94 10.35
N GLY A 433 13.85 -17.57 10.71
CA GLY A 433 13.80 -18.67 11.67
C GLY A 433 14.59 -19.91 11.23
N SER A 434 14.46 -20.33 9.96
CA SER A 434 15.24 -21.46 9.43
C SER A 434 16.75 -21.19 9.40
N LEU A 435 17.16 -19.95 9.09
CA LEU A 435 18.56 -19.55 9.02
C LEU A 435 19.20 -19.48 10.41
N MET A 436 18.53 -18.81 11.35
CA MET A 436 19.05 -18.54 12.69
C MET A 436 18.84 -19.70 13.68
N GLY A 437 17.83 -20.53 13.45
CA GLY A 437 17.35 -21.51 14.42
C GLY A 437 16.47 -20.88 15.50
N THR A 438 15.94 -21.73 16.36
CA THR A 438 15.14 -21.34 17.54
C THR A 438 15.77 -21.92 18.80
N LYS A 439 15.15 -21.71 19.97
CA LYS A 439 15.57 -22.36 21.22
C LYS A 439 15.58 -23.90 21.11
N HIS A 440 14.73 -24.47 20.25
CA HIS A 440 14.52 -25.91 20.14
C HIS A 440 15.08 -26.53 18.84
N HIS A 441 15.50 -25.71 17.87
CA HIS A 441 15.93 -26.17 16.56
C HIS A 441 17.19 -25.46 16.10
N VAL A 442 18.14 -26.22 15.56
CA VAL A 442 19.39 -25.69 15.00
C VAL A 442 19.11 -25.04 13.65
N GLY A 443 19.63 -23.84 13.43
CA GLY A 443 19.48 -23.12 12.17
C GLY A 443 20.43 -23.61 11.08
N ILE A 444 20.06 -23.38 9.82
CA ILE A 444 20.85 -23.76 8.63
C ILE A 444 22.28 -23.20 8.71
N ILE A 445 22.45 -21.96 9.19
CA ILE A 445 23.77 -21.35 9.34
C ILE A 445 24.65 -22.22 10.23
N GLN A 446 24.16 -22.58 11.42
CA GLN A 446 24.91 -23.38 12.39
C GLN A 446 25.17 -24.80 11.87
N LEU A 447 24.22 -25.42 11.17
CA LEU A 447 24.41 -26.73 10.52
C LEU A 447 25.54 -26.68 9.49
N CYS A 448 25.57 -25.64 8.65
CA CYS A 448 26.62 -25.45 7.65
C CYS A 448 28.00 -25.21 8.32
N GLU A 449 28.06 -24.44 9.41
CA GLU A 449 29.29 -24.26 10.18
C GLU A 449 29.80 -25.59 10.78
N CYS A 450 28.90 -26.42 11.30
CA CYS A 450 29.23 -27.76 11.79
C CYS A 450 29.80 -28.64 10.66
N LYS A 451 29.15 -28.65 9.49
CA LYS A 451 29.63 -29.39 8.30
C LYS A 451 31.04 -28.95 7.89
N LEU A 452 31.31 -27.65 7.90
CA LEU A 452 32.65 -27.11 7.60
C LEU A 452 33.70 -27.58 8.60
N LYS A 453 33.38 -27.55 9.90
CA LYS A 453 34.30 -27.99 10.97
C LYS A 453 34.62 -29.48 10.86
N VAL A 454 33.61 -30.33 10.63
CA VAL A 454 33.80 -31.77 10.45
C VAL A 454 34.65 -32.08 9.21
N SER A 455 34.38 -31.42 8.09
CA SER A 455 35.15 -31.59 6.85
C SER A 455 36.62 -31.15 7.02
N GLY A 456 36.87 -30.08 7.79
CA GLY A 456 38.21 -29.63 8.11
C GLY A 456 38.98 -30.54 9.07
N LEU A 457 38.29 -31.26 9.97
CA LEU A 457 38.88 -32.26 10.87
C LEU A 457 39.29 -33.52 10.10
N GLN A 458 38.44 -34.01 9.18
CA GLN A 458 38.75 -35.17 8.33
C GLN A 458 40.02 -34.96 7.49
N TYR A 459 40.23 -33.73 6.98
CA TYR A 459 41.43 -33.38 6.23
C TYR A 459 42.69 -33.28 7.09
N ARG A 460 42.57 -32.91 8.38
CA ARG A 460 43.70 -32.79 9.32
C ARG A 460 44.13 -34.12 9.93
N GLU A 461 43.21 -35.06 10.12
CA GLU A 461 43.52 -36.36 10.73
C GLU A 461 43.91 -37.44 9.72
N GLY A 462 44.04 -37.10 8.43
CA GLY A 462 44.47 -38.05 7.40
C GLY A 462 43.52 -39.24 7.24
N TRP A 463 42.24 -39.07 7.58
CA TRP A 463 41.23 -40.09 7.34
C TRP A 463 41.05 -40.25 5.83
N LYS A 464 41.66 -41.30 5.28
CA LYS A 464 41.29 -41.82 3.95
C LYS A 464 39.91 -42.42 4.06
N SER A 465 38.84 -41.62 3.92
CA SER A 465 37.52 -42.18 3.66
C SER A 465 37.33 -42.34 2.16
N GLU A 466 37.09 -43.58 1.75
CA GLU A 466 36.44 -43.96 0.50
C GLU A 466 35.19 -43.11 0.21
N PRO A 467 34.77 -42.98 -1.07
CA PRO A 467 33.75 -42.04 -1.52
C PRO A 467 32.31 -42.49 -1.20
N ALA A 468 32.00 -42.78 0.07
CA ALA A 468 30.69 -43.31 0.49
C ALA A 468 29.88 -42.36 1.39
N LEU A 469 30.39 -41.18 1.76
CA LEU A 469 29.70 -40.27 2.69
C LEU A 469 29.02 -39.04 2.05
N MET A 470 28.99 -38.94 0.72
CA MET A 470 28.23 -37.87 0.04
C MET A 470 26.70 -38.06 0.08
N ASN A 471 26.18 -39.19 0.58
CA ASN A 471 24.73 -39.46 0.67
C ASN A 471 24.11 -39.26 2.06
N PHE A 472 24.81 -38.67 3.02
CA PHE A 472 24.21 -38.32 4.32
C PHE A 472 23.56 -36.95 4.27
N ILE A 473 22.38 -36.88 3.64
CA ILE A 473 21.17 -36.17 4.06
C ILE A 473 20.12 -36.53 2.99
N GLY A 474 19.48 -37.69 3.18
CA GLY A 474 18.07 -37.80 2.83
C GLY A 474 17.31 -37.11 3.95
N ILE A 475 16.75 -35.94 3.70
CA ILE A 475 15.68 -35.39 4.55
C ILE A 475 14.46 -36.26 4.25
N GLU A 476 14.40 -37.44 4.88
CA GLU A 476 13.14 -38.15 4.99
C GLU A 476 12.24 -37.33 5.91
N SER A 477 11.16 -36.87 5.31
CA SER A 477 10.06 -36.16 5.93
C SER A 477 9.55 -36.96 7.11
N ALA A 478 9.63 -36.40 8.31
CA ALA A 478 8.81 -36.81 9.44
C ALA A 478 7.84 -35.66 9.75
N CYS A 479 6.55 -36.00 9.72
CA CYS A 479 5.37 -35.14 9.81
C CYS A 479 5.38 -34.04 10.86
#